data_AF-A0A3E2DA89-F1
#
_entry.id   AF-A0A3E2DA89-F1
#
_cell.length_a   1.000
_cell.length_b   1.000
_cell.length_c   1.000
_cell.angle_alpha   90.00
_cell.angle_beta   90.00
_cell.angle_gamma   90.00
#
_symmetry.space_group_name_H-M   'P 1'
#
loop_
_entity.id
_entity.type
_entity.pdbx_description
1 polymer ?
#
loop_
_entity_poly.entity_id
_entity_poly.type
_entity_poly.pdbx_seq_one_letter_code
_entity_poly.pdbx_strand_id
1 'polypeptide(L)'
;MVMLFNDEETVALPEGVHLEHMSVMTVRARGSKASWKVLAGDQIIGRLDRWITARGMRFYSAIAYHPTTGTPIRLEASSDMSERIELILRAWHDPESYTPHSPW
;
A
#
# COMPACT_ATOMS: atom_id res chain seq x y z
N MET A 1 15.09 -3.85 25.07
CA MET A 1 15.45 -3.25 23.76
C MET A 1 15.11 -4.29 22.70
N VAL A 2 14.01 -4.11 21.96
CA VAL A 2 13.64 -5.03 20.87
C VAL A 2 13.77 -4.22 19.58
N MET A 3 14.87 -4.42 18.88
CA MET A 3 15.08 -3.91 17.54
C MET A 3 14.50 -4.91 16.55
N LEU A 4 13.53 -4.47 15.75
CA LEU A 4 13.19 -5.07 14.47
C LEU A 4 13.12 -3.94 13.43
N PHE A 5 14.29 -3.39 13.15
CA PHE A 5 14.56 -2.67 11.91
C PHE A 5 15.08 -3.72 10.94
N ASN A 6 14.23 -4.18 10.00
CA ASN A 6 14.73 -4.92 8.85
C ASN A 6 13.75 -4.79 7.69
N ASP A 7 13.88 -3.68 6.99
CA ASP A 7 13.71 -3.49 5.55
C ASP A 7 13.69 -1.96 5.34
N GLU A 8 14.85 -1.31 5.40
CA GLU A 8 15.04 -0.03 4.71
C GLU A 8 15.13 -0.35 3.20
N GLU A 9 14.01 -0.81 2.63
CA GLU A 9 13.82 -0.75 1.19
C GLU A 9 13.72 0.73 0.84
N THR A 10 14.80 1.30 0.31
CA THR A 10 14.78 2.68 -0.18
C THR A 10 14.02 2.68 -1.49
N VAL A 11 12.69 2.78 -1.40
CA VAL A 11 11.80 2.90 -2.55
C VAL A 11 11.84 4.35 -3.02
N ALA A 12 12.07 4.55 -4.33
CA ALA A 12 11.92 5.86 -4.93
C ALA A 12 10.44 6.25 -4.92
N LEU A 13 10.07 7.20 -4.07
CA LEU A 13 8.70 7.70 -3.99
C LEU A 13 8.52 8.85 -5.00
N PRO A 14 7.33 8.98 -5.62
CA PRO A 14 6.97 10.16 -6.37
C PRO A 14 7.11 11.43 -5.51
N GLU A 15 7.37 12.58 -6.15
CA GLU A 15 7.52 13.86 -5.44
C GLU A 15 6.27 14.16 -4.59
N GLY A 16 6.50 14.52 -3.31
CA GLY A 16 5.42 14.82 -2.35
C GLY A 16 4.70 13.61 -1.76
N VAL A 17 5.10 12.37 -2.10
CA VAL A 17 4.55 11.13 -1.52
C VAL A 17 5.42 10.63 -0.38
N HIS A 18 4.78 10.29 0.75
CA HIS A 18 5.44 9.77 1.95
C HIS A 18 4.75 8.50 2.45
N LEU A 19 5.54 7.64 3.11
CA LEU A 19 5.03 6.43 3.75
C LEU A 19 5.15 6.55 5.26
N GLU A 20 4.03 6.36 5.96
CA GLU A 20 4.01 6.26 7.42
C GLU A 20 3.83 4.79 7.81
N HIS A 21 4.85 4.19 8.41
CA HIS A 21 4.79 2.81 8.86
C HIS A 21 3.84 2.66 10.06
N MET A 22 2.83 1.81 9.93
CA MET A 22 1.78 1.65 10.95
C MET A 22 2.13 0.58 11.98
N SER A 23 2.57 -0.61 11.52
CA SER A 23 2.94 -1.73 12.38
C SER A 23 3.52 -2.90 11.57
N VAL A 24 4.36 -3.70 12.22
CA VAL A 24 4.72 -5.05 11.76
C VAL A 24 3.96 -6.06 12.61
N MET A 25 3.20 -6.96 11.99
CA MET A 25 2.56 -8.09 12.65
C MET A 25 3.08 -9.39 12.05
N THR A 26 3.59 -10.30 12.88
CA THR A 26 3.92 -11.67 12.44
C THR A 26 2.66 -12.51 12.40
N VAL A 27 2.12 -12.77 11.20
CA VAL A 27 0.93 -13.62 11.04
C VAL A 27 1.38 -15.05 10.81
N ARG A 28 1.16 -15.94 11.79
CA ARG A 28 1.59 -17.36 11.75
C ARG A 28 1.19 -18.10 10.45
N ALA A 29 0.13 -17.67 9.77
CA ALA A 29 -0.38 -18.31 8.54
C ALA A 29 0.05 -17.65 7.21
N ARG A 30 0.60 -16.42 7.20
CA ARG A 30 0.92 -15.66 5.96
C ARG A 30 2.28 -14.94 6.02
N GLY A 31 3.18 -15.35 6.90
CA GLY A 31 4.46 -14.68 7.11
C GLY A 31 4.34 -13.32 7.82
N SER A 32 5.42 -12.55 7.81
CA SER A 32 5.41 -11.18 8.37
C SER A 32 4.55 -10.26 7.50
N LYS A 33 3.59 -9.59 8.13
CA LYS A 33 2.81 -8.52 7.53
C LYS A 33 3.38 -7.17 7.98
N ALA A 34 3.64 -6.28 7.04
CA ALA A 34 3.97 -4.89 7.34
C ALA A 34 2.94 -3.99 6.64
N SER A 35 2.60 -2.88 7.26
CA SER A 35 1.57 -1.96 6.76
C SER A 35 2.05 -0.53 6.83
N TRP A 36 1.76 0.23 5.77
CA TRP A 36 2.06 1.66 5.67
C TRP A 36 0.82 2.43 5.24
N LYS A 37 0.67 3.66 5.74
CA LYS A 37 -0.18 4.67 5.10
C LYS A 37 0.62 5.32 3.97
N VAL A 38 -0.05 5.63 2.88
CA VAL A 38 0.49 6.43 1.79
C VAL A 38 -0.10 7.83 1.92
N LEU A 39 0.77 8.83 2.03
CA LEU A 39 0.39 10.23 2.15
C LEU A 39 0.87 11.01 0.92
N ALA A 40 0.06 11.94 0.43
CA ALA A 40 0.49 13.00 -0.48
C ALA A 40 0.39 14.33 0.27
N GLY A 41 1.54 14.94 0.58
CA GLY A 41 1.62 15.98 1.62
C GLY A 41 1.09 15.46 2.95
N ASP A 42 0.10 16.16 3.52
CA ASP A 42 -0.55 15.78 4.79
C ASP A 42 -1.79 14.88 4.61
N GLN A 43 -2.20 14.59 3.36
CA GLN A 43 -3.41 13.82 3.10
C GLN A 43 -3.12 12.34 2.94
N ILE A 44 -3.85 11.49 3.69
CA ILE A 44 -3.79 10.04 3.51
C ILE A 44 -4.53 9.68 2.22
N ILE A 45 -3.79 9.24 1.20
CA ILE A 45 -4.32 8.87 -0.10
C ILE A 45 -4.52 7.36 -0.26
N GLY A 46 -3.93 6.57 0.64
CA GLY A 46 -4.08 5.12 0.58
C GLY A 46 -3.34 4.37 1.68
N ARG A 47 -3.31 3.05 1.49
CA ARG A 47 -2.64 2.09 2.36
C ARG A 47 -1.93 1.05 1.52
N LEU A 48 -0.75 0.65 2.00
CA LEU A 48 0.02 -0.45 1.46
C LEU A 48 0.19 -1.53 2.51
N ASP A 49 -0.08 -2.78 2.14
CA ASP A 49 0.12 -3.95 2.99
C ASP A 49 1.08 -4.92 2.31
N ARG A 50 2.21 -5.25 2.96
CA ARG A 50 3.15 -6.28 2.51
C ARG A 50 2.87 -7.60 3.23
N TRP A 51 2.96 -8.72 2.53
CA TRP A 51 3.09 -10.05 3.13
C TRP A 51 4.18 -10.87 2.44
N ILE A 52 4.67 -11.89 3.13
CA ILE A 52 5.68 -12.81 2.62
C ILE A 52 5.06 -14.21 2.51
N THR A 53 5.06 -14.78 1.32
CA THR A 53 4.57 -16.15 1.09
C THR A 53 5.43 -17.18 1.82
N ALA A 54 4.93 -18.41 1.96
CA ALA A 54 5.69 -19.51 2.56
C ALA A 54 7.01 -19.82 1.82
N ARG A 55 7.14 -19.42 0.55
CA ARG A 55 8.36 -19.57 -0.27
C ARG A 55 9.31 -18.37 -0.17
N GLY A 56 9.04 -17.39 0.70
CA GLY A 56 9.87 -16.19 0.87
C GLY A 56 9.60 -15.07 -0.14
N MET A 57 8.67 -15.25 -1.08
CA MET A 57 8.31 -14.20 -2.05
C MET A 57 7.47 -13.10 -1.40
N ARG A 58 7.83 -11.84 -1.65
CA ARG A 58 7.16 -10.64 -1.11
C ARG A 58 6.09 -10.16 -2.07
N PHE A 59 4.96 -9.74 -1.52
CA PHE A 59 3.87 -9.12 -2.26
C PHE A 59 3.33 -7.92 -1.48
N TYR A 60 2.81 -6.96 -2.24
CA TYR A 60 2.25 -5.71 -1.78
C TYR A 60 0.82 -5.58 -2.32
N SER A 61 -0.15 -5.40 -1.42
CA SER A 61 -1.52 -5.02 -1.75
C SER A 61 -1.67 -3.53 -1.50
N ALA A 62 -2.29 -2.86 -2.47
CA ALA A 62 -2.57 -1.45 -2.44
C ALA A 62 -4.08 -1.21 -2.27
N ILE A 63 -4.40 -0.21 -1.46
CA ILE A 63 -5.74 0.36 -1.34
C ILE A 63 -5.59 1.86 -1.51
N ALA A 64 -6.25 2.44 -2.51
CA ALA A 64 -6.40 3.88 -2.62
C ALA A 64 -7.68 4.32 -1.87
N TYR A 65 -7.69 5.54 -1.34
CA TYR A 65 -8.90 6.14 -0.79
C TYR A 65 -9.43 7.17 -1.76
N HIS A 66 -10.71 7.06 -2.12
CA HIS A 66 -11.34 8.06 -2.98
C HIS A 66 -11.24 9.45 -2.32
N PRO A 67 -10.75 10.50 -3.01
CA PRO A 67 -10.49 11.82 -2.42
C PRO A 67 -11.73 12.49 -1.81
N THR A 68 -12.89 12.37 -2.47
CA THR A 68 -14.15 12.96 -2.01
C THR A 68 -14.92 12.10 -1.01
N THR A 69 -15.04 10.78 -1.25
CA THR A 69 -15.91 9.91 -0.46
C THR A 69 -15.18 9.15 0.64
N GLY A 70 -13.85 9.09 0.61
CA GLY A 70 -13.03 8.25 1.48
C GLY A 70 -13.18 6.74 1.23
N THR A 71 -13.96 6.35 0.22
CA THR A 71 -14.25 4.94 -0.08
C THR A 71 -12.96 4.20 -0.46
N PRO A 72 -12.68 3.03 0.12
CA PRO A 72 -11.51 2.25 -0.23
C PRO A 72 -11.66 1.60 -1.62
N ILE A 73 -10.72 1.89 -2.51
CA ILE A 73 -10.58 1.29 -3.83
C ILE A 73 -9.46 0.25 -3.73
N ARG A 74 -9.83 -1.04 -3.80
CA ARG A 74 -8.86 -2.14 -3.75
C ARG A 74 -8.16 -2.26 -5.10
N LEU A 75 -6.83 -2.23 -5.07
CA LEU A 75 -6.00 -2.33 -6.26
C LEU A 75 -5.33 -3.70 -6.32
N GLU A 76 -4.94 -4.10 -7.53
CA GLU A 76 -4.24 -5.37 -7.75
C GLU A 76 -2.91 -5.41 -6.98
N ALA A 77 -2.62 -6.59 -6.42
CA ALA A 77 -1.38 -6.84 -5.71
C ALA A 77 -0.22 -7.11 -6.69
N SER A 78 0.97 -6.64 -6.34
CA SER A 78 2.20 -6.85 -7.11
C SER A 78 3.37 -7.21 -6.19
N SER A 79 4.43 -7.78 -6.73
CA SER A 79 5.70 -7.94 -6.02
C SER A 79 6.55 -6.67 -6.00
N ASP A 80 6.16 -5.63 -6.76
CA ASP A 80 6.84 -4.34 -6.80
C ASP A 80 6.10 -3.28 -5.95
N MET A 81 6.80 -2.73 -4.96
CA MET A 81 6.27 -1.73 -4.05
C MET A 81 6.05 -0.37 -4.72
N SER A 82 6.98 0.06 -5.57
CA SER A 82 6.94 1.36 -6.26
C SER A 82 5.74 1.42 -7.20
N GLU A 83 5.54 0.37 -7.99
CA GLU A 83 4.39 0.26 -8.90
C GLU A 83 3.06 0.35 -8.14
N ARG A 84 3.00 -0.19 -6.91
CA ARG A 84 1.78 -0.14 -6.09
C ARG A 84 1.52 1.26 -5.56
N ILE A 85 2.56 1.99 -5.16
CA ILE A 85 2.44 3.38 -4.70
C ILE A 85 2.03 4.29 -5.86
N GLU A 86 2.63 4.12 -7.04
CA GLU A 86 2.21 4.83 -8.24
C GLU A 86 0.75 4.55 -8.58
N LEU A 87 0.29 3.30 -8.45
CA LEU A 87 -1.09 2.97 -8.73
C LEU A 87 -2.05 3.59 -7.71
N ILE A 88 -1.66 3.68 -6.43
CA ILE A 88 -2.42 4.42 -5.41
C ILE A 88 -2.55 5.89 -5.81
N LEU A 89 -1.45 6.52 -6.22
CA LEU A 89 -1.44 7.91 -6.63
C LEU A 89 -2.34 8.13 -7.86
N ARG A 90 -2.23 7.27 -8.88
CA ARG A 90 -3.09 7.33 -10.09
C ARG A 90 -4.57 7.14 -9.74
N ALA A 91 -4.90 6.15 -8.91
CA ALA A 91 -6.27 5.91 -8.47
C ALA A 91 -6.82 7.00 -7.54
N TRP A 92 -5.96 7.73 -6.82
CA TRP A 92 -6.39 8.88 -6.04
C TRP A 92 -6.68 10.10 -6.94
N HIS A 93 -5.90 10.30 -8.00
CA HIS A 93 -6.14 11.37 -8.97
C HIS A 93 -7.33 11.11 -9.90
N ASP A 94 -7.56 9.85 -10.27
CA ASP A 94 -8.64 9.44 -11.16
C ASP A 94 -9.38 8.20 -10.60
N PRO A 95 -10.14 8.36 -9.50
CA PRO A 95 -10.78 7.24 -8.81
C PRO A 95 -11.85 6.54 -9.65
N GLU A 96 -12.49 7.25 -10.59
CA GLU A 96 -13.57 6.72 -11.42
C GLU A 96 -13.08 5.58 -12.33
N SER A 97 -11.84 5.67 -12.84
CA SER A 97 -11.22 4.63 -13.66
C SER A 97 -10.89 3.33 -12.91
N TYR A 98 -10.90 3.36 -11.57
CA TYR A 98 -10.54 2.23 -10.71
C TYR A 98 -11.66 1.76 -9.80
N THR A 99 -12.73 2.55 -9.69
CA THR A 99 -13.95 2.11 -9.03
C THR A 99 -14.55 1.02 -9.91
N PRO A 100 -14.75 -0.21 -9.42
CA PRO A 100 -15.36 -1.24 -10.24
C PRO A 100 -16.70 -0.70 -10.73
N HIS A 101 -16.86 -0.57 -12.05
CA HIS A 101 -18.18 -0.39 -12.65
C HIS A 101 -19.06 -1.48 -12.04
N SER A 102 -20.03 -1.07 -11.22
CA SER A 102 -20.93 -1.99 -10.54
C SER A 102 -21.38 -3.04 -11.55
N PRO A 103 -21.08 -4.33 -11.36
CA PRO A 103 -21.83 -5.33 -12.09
C PRO A 103 -23.25 -5.19 -11.53
N TRP A 104 -24.20 -4.96 -12.43
CA TRP A 104 -25.62 -5.02 -12.13
C TRP A 104 -25.98 -6.31 -11.39
#